data_AF-A0A9E2Z9E8-F1
#
_entry.id   AF-A0A9E2Z9E8-F1
#
_cell.length_a   1.000
_cell.length_b   1.000
_cell.length_c   1.000
_cell.angle_alpha   90.00
_cell.angle_beta   90.00
_cell.angle_gamma   90.00
#
_symmetry.space_group_name_H-M   'P 1'
#
loop_
_entity.id
_entity.type
_entity.pdbx_description
1 polymer ?
#
loop_
_entity_poly.entity_id
_entity_poly.type
_entity_poly.pdbx_seq_one_letter_code
_entity_poly.pdbx_strand_id
1 'polypeptide(L)'
;YYLLRNQALAVVGCLGAEGLADERELLAALASRLRAALPELAEAGPDGDRLARRWLDSETLPCKGNLLTRLHGIDEVLAPLDAQSVYFDAPNPLREALR
;
A
#
# COMPACT_ATOMS: atom_id res chain seq x y z
N TYR A 1 -1.01 1.00 -4.69
CA TYR A 1 -2.34 1.24 -4.11
C TYR A 1 -3.13 -0.07 -3.93
N TYR A 2 -3.55 -0.75 -5.00
CA TYR A 2 -4.51 -1.86 -4.90
C TYR A 2 -4.09 -3.01 -3.97
N LEU A 3 -2.95 -3.66 -4.22
CA LEU A 3 -2.55 -4.85 -3.47
C LEU A 3 -2.15 -4.56 -2.02
N LEU A 4 -1.33 -3.54 -1.79
CA LEU A 4 -0.90 -3.22 -0.43
C LEU A 4 -1.99 -2.44 0.33
N ARG A 5 -2.35 -1.25 -0.15
CA ARG A 5 -3.19 -0.32 0.62
C ARG A 5 -4.68 -0.67 0.60
N ASN A 6 -5.21 -1.07 -0.55
CA ASN A 6 -6.64 -1.37 -0.70
C ASN A 6 -6.99 -2.85 -0.44
N GLN A 7 -6.02 -3.67 -0.04
CA GLN A 7 -6.23 -5.09 0.23
C GLN A 7 -5.49 -5.53 1.50
N ALA A 8 -4.16 -5.68 1.45
CA ALA A 8 -3.40 -6.23 2.57
C ALA A 8 -3.56 -5.42 3.88
N LEU A 9 -3.53 -4.08 3.80
CA LEU A 9 -3.70 -3.23 4.98
C LEU A 9 -5.13 -3.24 5.55
N ALA A 10 -6.15 -3.64 4.78
CA ALA A 10 -7.51 -3.77 5.31
C ALA A 10 -7.59 -4.90 6.35
N VAL A 11 -6.83 -5.98 6.15
CA VAL A 11 -6.73 -7.08 7.13
C VAL A 11 -6.05 -6.59 8.41
N VAL A 12 -4.95 -5.85 8.27
CA VAL A 12 -4.24 -5.23 9.41
C VAL A 12 -5.17 -4.32 10.21
N GLY A 13 -5.86 -3.39 9.53
CA GLY A 13 -6.78 -2.47 10.17
C GLY A 13 -7.97 -3.16 10.84
N CYS A 14 -8.50 -4.23 10.24
CA CYS A 14 -9.59 -5.03 10.83
C CYS A 14 -9.14 -5.71 12.13
N LEU A 15 -8.00 -6.41 12.11
CA LEU A 15 -7.47 -7.09 13.30
C LEU A 15 -7.13 -6.09 14.42
N GLY A 16 -6.58 -4.93 14.08
CA GLY A 16 -6.30 -3.85 15.02
C GLY A 16 -7.56 -3.25 15.63
N ALA A 17 -8.56 -2.94 14.80
CA ALA A 17 -9.84 -2.36 15.25
C ALA A 17 -10.62 -3.28 16.20
N GLU A 18 -10.53 -4.59 15.98
CA GLU A 18 -11.14 -5.61 16.85
C GLU A 18 -10.29 -5.95 18.09
N GLY A 19 -9.12 -5.33 18.25
CA GLY A 19 -8.23 -5.55 19.40
C GLY A 19 -7.59 -6.94 19.44
N LEU A 20 -7.53 -7.64 18.30
CA LEU A 20 -6.96 -8.99 18.20
C LEU A 20 -5.42 -8.98 18.21
N ALA A 21 -4.81 -7.88 17.79
CA ALA A 21 -3.38 -7.61 17.88
C ALA A 21 -3.12 -6.11 17.75
N ASP A 22 -1.97 -5.63 18.22
CA ASP A 22 -1.56 -4.24 18.02
C ASP A 22 -1.30 -3.97 16.52
N GLU A 23 -1.83 -2.86 16.00
CA GLU A 23 -1.70 -2.53 14.58
C GLU A 23 -0.22 -2.36 14.16
N ARG A 24 0.62 -1.79 15.02
CA ARG A 24 2.04 -1.57 14.70
C ARG A 24 2.80 -2.90 14.65
N GLU A 25 2.46 -3.85 15.53
CA GLU A 25 3.01 -5.20 15.49
C GLU A 25 2.64 -5.93 14.19
N LEU A 26 1.39 -5.81 13.74
CA LEU A 26 0.94 -6.38 12.47
C LEU A 26 1.63 -5.74 11.26
N LEU A 27 1.79 -4.42 11.26
CA LEU A 27 2.55 -3.70 10.22
C LEU A 27 4.02 -4.11 10.21
N ALA A 28 4.64 -4.29 11.38
CA ALA A 28 6.01 -4.77 11.51
C ALA A 28 6.16 -6.20 10.97
N ALA A 29 5.20 -7.08 11.28
CA ALA A 29 5.16 -8.44 10.76
C ALA A 29 5.04 -8.46 9.23
N LEU A 30 4.15 -7.64 8.65
CA LEU A 30 4.01 -7.49 7.20
C LEU A 30 5.32 -7.00 6.55
N ALA A 31 5.94 -5.96 7.12
CA ALA A 31 7.22 -5.44 6.62
C ALA A 31 8.33 -6.50 6.70
N SER A 32 8.38 -7.27 7.78
CA SER A 32 9.33 -8.37 7.96
C SER A 32 9.15 -9.46 6.89
N ARG A 33 7.90 -9.89 6.62
CA ARG A 33 7.60 -10.88 5.57
C ARG A 33 7.95 -10.37 4.18
N LEU A 34 7.68 -9.09 3.88
CA LEU A 34 8.11 -8.47 2.62
C LEU A 34 9.62 -8.48 2.46
N ARG A 35 10.38 -8.14 3.52
CA ARG A 35 11.85 -8.21 3.50
C ARG A 35 12.37 -9.62 3.26
N ALA A 36 11.79 -10.60 3.92
CA ALA A 36 12.15 -12.01 3.77
C ALA A 36 11.90 -12.53 2.34
N ALA A 37 10.87 -12.01 1.65
CA ALA A 37 10.55 -12.38 0.28
C ALA A 37 11.42 -11.70 -0.79
N LEU A 38 12.19 -10.65 -0.46
CA LEU A 38 12.97 -9.90 -1.45
C LEU A 38 13.94 -10.77 -2.27
N PRO A 39 14.69 -11.74 -1.70
CA PRO A 39 15.59 -12.59 -2.48
C PRO A 39 14.84 -13.42 -3.53
N GLU A 40 13.76 -14.10 -3.15
CA GLU A 40 12.94 -14.92 -4.06
C GLU A 40 12.30 -14.06 -5.16
N LEU A 41 11.83 -12.85 -4.81
CA LEU A 41 11.29 -11.90 -5.78
C LEU A 41 12.35 -11.42 -6.78
N ALA A 42 13.60 -11.22 -6.33
CA ALA A 42 14.70 -10.83 -7.20
C ALA A 42 15.10 -11.97 -8.17
N GLU A 43 15.00 -13.22 -7.72
CA GLU A 43 15.25 -14.40 -8.57
C GLU A 43 14.14 -14.64 -9.60
N ALA A 44 12.91 -14.20 -9.34
CA ALA A 44 11.77 -14.38 -10.23
C ALA A 44 11.89 -13.61 -11.57
N GLY A 45 12.76 -12.60 -11.63
CA GLY A 45 13.08 -11.90 -12.87
C GLY A 45 13.73 -10.53 -12.66
N PRO A 46 14.18 -9.87 -13.74
CA PRO A 46 14.71 -8.51 -13.67
C PRO A 46 13.73 -7.57 -12.97
N ASP A 47 14.20 -6.85 -11.95
CA ASP A 47 13.40 -5.93 -11.12
C ASP A 47 12.22 -6.58 -10.36
N GLY A 48 12.18 -7.89 -10.18
CA GLY A 48 11.05 -8.58 -9.55
C GLY A 48 10.78 -8.13 -8.10
N ASP A 49 11.81 -7.67 -7.39
CA ASP A 49 11.71 -7.14 -6.03
C ASP A 49 11.44 -5.62 -5.95
N ARG A 50 11.50 -4.90 -7.08
CA ARG A 50 11.44 -3.42 -7.14
C ARG A 50 10.19 -2.86 -6.49
N LEU A 51 9.05 -3.50 -6.69
CA LEU A 51 7.78 -3.07 -6.10
C LEU A 51 7.77 -3.25 -4.57
N ALA A 52 8.26 -4.39 -4.08
CA ALA A 52 8.33 -4.68 -2.65
C ALA A 52 9.32 -3.76 -1.94
N ARG A 53 10.49 -3.49 -2.55
CA ARG A 53 11.45 -2.49 -2.06
C ARG A 53 10.82 -1.11 -1.97
N ARG A 54 10.11 -0.67 -3.02
CA ARG A 54 9.40 0.61 -3.00
C ARG A 54 8.42 0.71 -1.82
N TRP A 55 7.67 -0.35 -1.53
CA TRP A 55 6.77 -0.38 -0.38
C TRP A 55 7.49 -0.30 0.97
N LEU A 56 8.67 -0.90 1.11
CA LEU A 56 9.45 -0.87 2.35
C LEU A 56 10.17 0.47 2.57
N ASP A 57 10.67 1.07 1.49
CA ASP A 57 11.67 2.14 1.60
C ASP A 57 11.11 3.55 1.40
N SER A 58 10.00 3.70 0.66
CA SER A 58 9.43 5.03 0.37
C SER A 58 8.81 5.66 1.61
N GLU A 59 8.99 6.97 1.80
CA GLU A 59 8.34 7.73 2.88
C GLU A 59 6.82 7.84 2.66
N THR A 60 6.43 8.00 1.40
CA THR A 60 5.03 8.09 0.97
C THR A 60 4.72 7.07 -0.11
N LEU A 61 3.43 6.74 -0.24
CA LEU A 61 2.91 5.86 -1.27
C LEU A 61 1.71 6.50 -1.96
N PRO A 62 1.54 6.30 -3.28
CA PRO A 62 0.40 6.82 -4.01
C PRO A 62 -0.88 6.14 -3.52
N CYS A 63 -1.85 6.96 -3.15
CA CYS A 63 -3.16 6.57 -2.67
C CYS A 63 -4.24 7.12 -3.61
N LYS A 64 -5.17 6.27 -4.03
CA LYS A 64 -6.36 6.70 -4.77
C LYS A 64 -7.31 7.38 -3.79
N GLY A 65 -7.78 8.58 -4.13
CA GLY A 65 -8.76 9.31 -3.33
C GLY A 65 -10.14 9.24 -3.96
N ASN A 66 -10.93 8.20 -3.71
CA ASN A 66 -12.25 8.04 -4.35
C ASN A 66 -13.18 9.25 -4.13
N LEU A 67 -13.24 9.77 -2.90
CA LEU A 67 -14.03 10.96 -2.60
C LEU A 67 -13.50 12.19 -3.33
N LEU A 68 -12.17 12.36 -3.37
CA LEU A 68 -11.53 13.46 -4.07
C LEU A 68 -11.80 13.38 -5.58
N THR A 69 -11.66 12.20 -6.18
CA THR A 69 -12.05 11.93 -7.57
C THR A 69 -13.47 12.40 -7.84
N ARG A 70 -14.43 12.08 -6.97
CA ARG A 70 -15.82 12.51 -7.14
C ARG A 70 -16.01 14.02 -6.98
N LEU A 71 -15.31 14.64 -6.03
CA LEU A 71 -15.33 16.10 -5.86
C LEU A 71 -14.75 16.84 -7.07
N HIS A 72 -13.81 16.22 -7.80
CA HIS A 72 -13.30 16.74 -9.07
C HIS A 72 -14.24 16.52 -10.26
N GLY A 73 -15.42 15.92 -10.05
CA GLY A 73 -16.39 15.67 -11.12
C GLY A 73 -15.96 14.58 -12.11
N ILE A 74 -14.95 13.77 -11.77
CA ILE A 74 -14.46 12.71 -12.64
C ILE A 74 -15.40 11.51 -12.53
N ASP A 75 -15.85 11.02 -13.69
CA ASP A 75 -16.54 9.73 -13.81
C ASP A 75 -15.50 8.66 -14.15
N GLU A 76 -15.20 7.79 -13.18
CA GLU A 76 -14.17 6.76 -13.33
C GLU A 76 -14.49 5.72 -14.41
N VAL A 77 -15.75 5.59 -14.84
CA VAL A 77 -16.15 4.64 -15.89
C VAL A 77 -15.93 5.22 -17.28
N LEU A 78 -16.10 6.53 -17.43
CA LEU A 78 -16.04 7.22 -18.72
C LEU A 78 -14.68 7.88 -18.99
N ALA A 79 -13.92 8.18 -17.93
CA ALA A 79 -12.62 8.82 -18.05
C ALA A 79 -11.56 7.91 -18.71
N PRO A 80 -10.54 8.48 -19.39
CA PRO A 80 -9.37 7.73 -19.86
C PRO A 80 -8.59 7.10 -18.70
N LEU A 81 -8.00 5.92 -18.91
CA LEU A 81 -7.28 5.13 -17.88
C LEU A 81 -6.25 5.92 -17.06
N ASP A 82 -5.56 6.87 -17.69
CA ASP A 82 -4.55 7.74 -17.07
C ASP A 82 -5.14 8.94 -16.30
N ALA A 83 -6.43 9.23 -16.46
CA ALA A 83 -7.16 10.33 -15.81
C ALA A 83 -8.40 9.86 -15.02
N GLN A 84 -8.57 8.54 -14.83
CA GLN A 84 -9.74 7.96 -14.18
C GLN A 84 -9.87 8.22 -12.69
N SER A 85 -8.82 8.69 -12.02
CA SER A 85 -8.84 8.87 -10.57
C SER A 85 -7.82 9.89 -10.10
N VAL A 86 -8.13 10.59 -9.03
CA VAL A 86 -7.16 11.45 -8.35
C VAL A 86 -6.33 10.61 -7.38
N TYR A 87 -5.02 10.78 -7.48
CA TYR A 87 -4.05 10.21 -6.55
C TYR A 87 -3.37 11.32 -5.76
N PHE A 88 -3.00 10.99 -4.54
CA PHE A 88 -2.15 11.82 -3.69
C PHE A 88 -1.11 10.94 -2.99
N ASP A 89 -0.02 11.56 -2.54
CA ASP A 89 1.01 10.87 -1.76
C ASP A 89 0.59 10.81 -0.29
N ALA A 90 0.31 9.60 0.18
CA ALA A 90 -0.05 9.33 1.57
C ALA A 90 1.18 8.84 2.35
N PRO A 91 1.30 9.14 3.66
CA PRO A 91 2.31 8.53 4.51
C PRO A 91 2.33 7.00 4.39
N ASN A 92 3.52 6.41 4.33
CA ASN A 92 3.68 4.97 4.24
C ASN A 92 3.56 4.32 5.62
N PRO A 93 2.50 3.54 5.90
CA PRO A 93 2.30 2.93 7.22
C PRO A 93 3.39 1.90 7.57
N LEU A 94 4.08 1.32 6.59
CA LEU A 94 5.21 0.42 6.86
C LEU A 94 6.43 1.14 7.45
N ARG A 95 6.46 2.48 7.40
CA ARG A 95 7.48 3.32 8.04
C ARG A 95 7.14 3.64 9.49
N GLU A 96 5.87 3.59 9.86
CA GLU A 96 5.42 3.83 11.25
C GLU A 96 5.73 2.65 12.16
N ALA A 97 5.76 1.43 11.63
CA ALA A 97 6.18 0.23 12.35
C ALA A 97 7.66 0.24 12.81
N LEU A 98 8.48 1.15 12.28
CA LEU A 98 9.91 1.28 12.59
C LEU A 98 10.22 2.50 13.49
N ARG A 99 9.20 3.26 13.89
CA ARG A 99 9.30 4.45 14.75
C ARG A 99 8.85 4.11 16.16
#